data_AF-A0A9J6F7M0-F1
#
_entry.id   AF-A0A9J6F7M0-F1
#
_cell.length_a   1.000
_cell.length_b   1.000
_cell.length_c   1.000
_cell.angle_alpha   90.00
_cell.angle_beta   90.00
_cell.angle_gamma   90.00
#
_symmetry.space_group_name_H-M   'P 1'
#
loop_
_entity.id
_entity.type
_entity.pdbx_description
1 polymer ?
#
loop_
_entity_poly.entity_id
_entity_poly.type
_entity_poly.pdbx_seq_one_letter_code
_entity_poly.pdbx_strand_id
1 'polypeptide(L)'
;MGGRLLAFNSQVQLTHGAKREASSWRNPFTVFGRKTPEAHARCDGLNPSQDRLVYSSGLHGYMLLASIATTGLAAGCVCYVGYSRYLSWSPATQRKGTRDVMWGEMSSTEKGVMQGITATYVLFSLYFLRCLPVRIYYNKSQQVFRMVFQGILPGLHTSKNFKPGALEPVRGSADSSIAHLLGKLRVKGGRQRFIIFEDRFAILAFYNVLAGYDSVDALPD
;
A
#
# COMPACT_ATOMS: atom_id res chain seq x y z
N MET A 1 -29.56 54.23 45.58
CA MET A 1 -28.22 53.63 45.80
C MET A 1 -28.30 52.22 45.20
N GLY A 2 -27.91 52.03 43.94
CA GLY A 2 -26.56 51.62 43.50
C GLY A 2 -26.44 50.09 43.62
N GLY A 3 -26.13 49.26 42.63
CA GLY A 3 -25.73 49.39 41.23
C GLY A 3 -25.19 48.02 40.75
N ARG A 4 -25.10 47.82 39.42
CA ARG A 4 -24.31 46.81 38.64
C ARG A 4 -24.74 45.33 38.74
N LEU A 5 -25.22 44.66 37.67
CA LEU A 5 -24.60 44.19 36.40
C LEU A 5 -23.51 43.09 36.51
N LEU A 6 -23.89 41.92 35.96
CA LEU A 6 -23.14 40.89 35.21
C LEU A 6 -22.00 40.09 35.90
N ALA A 7 -22.10 38.76 35.82
CA ALA A 7 -21.11 37.92 35.13
C ALA A 7 -21.63 36.48 34.91
N PHE A 8 -21.59 36.03 33.65
CA PHE A 8 -21.57 34.63 33.23
C PHE A 8 -20.31 33.93 33.76
N ASN A 9 -20.44 32.73 34.31
CA ASN A 9 -19.39 31.69 34.30
C ASN A 9 -20.06 30.34 34.57
N SER A 10 -20.25 29.51 33.55
CA SER A 10 -19.27 28.56 33.00
C SER A 10 -18.95 27.44 33.99
N GLN A 11 -19.55 26.27 33.75
CA GLN A 11 -18.86 24.98 33.87
C GLN A 11 -19.74 23.90 33.25
N VAL A 12 -19.49 23.66 31.96
CA VAL A 12 -19.75 22.38 31.31
C VAL A 12 -19.01 21.33 32.15
N GLN A 13 -19.76 20.43 32.81
CA GLN A 13 -19.20 19.25 33.43
C GLN A 13 -18.69 18.30 32.34
N LEU A 14 -17.46 18.55 31.91
CA LEU A 14 -16.59 17.57 31.27
C LEU A 14 -15.98 16.70 32.37
N THR A 15 -16.35 15.43 32.40
CA THR A 15 -15.44 14.26 32.37
C THR A 15 -16.02 13.06 33.12
N HIS A 16 -16.17 11.93 32.42
CA HIS A 16 -15.65 10.64 32.87
C HIS A 16 -15.67 9.67 31.69
N GLY A 17 -14.50 9.22 31.22
CA GLY A 17 -14.44 8.02 30.37
C GLY A 17 -13.34 7.91 29.30
N ALA A 18 -12.59 8.95 28.95
CA ALA A 18 -11.51 8.81 27.98
C ALA A 18 -10.17 8.54 28.69
N LYS A 19 -9.86 7.25 28.89
CA LYS A 19 -8.51 6.78 29.23
C LYS A 19 -7.54 7.39 28.22
N ARG A 20 -6.56 8.15 28.72
CA ARG A 20 -5.41 8.71 28.00
C ARG A 20 -4.91 7.74 26.92
N GLU A 21 -5.10 8.09 25.65
CA GLU A 21 -4.33 7.49 24.58
C GLU A 21 -2.87 7.89 24.80
N ALA A 22 -2.04 6.91 25.16
CA ALA A 22 -0.61 7.10 25.24
C ALA A 22 -0.11 7.55 23.86
N SER A 23 0.57 8.69 23.86
CA SER A 23 1.22 9.30 22.71
C SER A 23 2.09 8.28 21.96
N SER A 24 1.62 7.85 20.79
CA SER A 24 2.31 6.94 19.87
C SER A 24 3.54 7.55 19.19
N TRP A 25 3.92 8.78 19.55
CA TRP A 25 5.00 9.55 18.92
C TRP A 25 6.42 9.21 19.39
N ARG A 26 6.61 8.28 20.35
CA ARG A 26 7.96 7.98 20.90
C ARG A 26 8.66 6.72 20.36
N ASN A 27 8.06 5.94 19.46
CA ASN A 27 8.72 4.75 18.91
C ASN A 27 8.86 4.82 17.39
N PRO A 28 10.08 5.04 16.84
CA PRO A 28 10.31 5.05 15.39
C PRO A 28 10.04 3.69 14.72
N PHE A 29 9.87 2.61 15.50
CA PHE A 29 9.50 1.26 15.03
C PHE A 29 7.99 0.96 15.03
N THR A 30 7.13 1.95 15.28
CA THR A 30 5.65 1.77 15.25
C THR A 30 5.07 1.52 13.85
N VAL A 31 5.88 1.59 12.79
CA VAL A 31 5.44 1.31 11.41
C VAL A 31 4.84 -0.10 11.27
N PHE A 32 5.27 -1.05 12.11
CA PHE A 32 4.77 -2.44 12.12
C PHE A 32 3.83 -2.76 13.29
N GLY A 33 3.42 -1.75 14.07
CA GLY A 33 2.50 -1.94 15.19
C GLY A 33 1.12 -2.38 14.71
N ARG A 34 0.45 -3.26 15.47
CA ARG A 34 -0.97 -3.57 15.25
C ARG A 34 -1.79 -2.30 15.43
N LYS A 35 -2.42 -1.82 14.35
CA LYS A 35 -3.36 -0.69 14.40
C LYS A 35 -4.79 -1.20 14.50
N THR A 36 -5.66 -0.40 15.09
CA THR A 36 -7.11 -0.69 15.10
C THR A 36 -7.67 -0.55 13.68
N PRO A 37 -8.79 -1.23 13.34
CA PRO A 37 -9.45 -1.09 12.05
C PRO A 37 -9.81 0.37 11.71
N GLU A 38 -10.21 1.15 12.72
CA GLU A 38 -10.53 2.57 12.56
C GLU A 38 -9.29 3.41 12.23
N ALA A 39 -8.16 3.13 12.90
CA ALA A 39 -6.90 3.80 12.60
C ALA A 39 -6.41 3.46 11.18
N HIS A 40 -6.65 2.23 10.71
CA HIS A 40 -6.38 1.86 9.33
C HIS A 40 -7.23 2.65 8.33
N ALA A 41 -8.54 2.75 8.55
CA ALA A 41 -9.43 3.53 7.68
C ALA A 41 -8.99 5.00 7.60
N ARG A 42 -8.69 5.63 8.75
CA ARG A 42 -8.20 7.02 8.80
C ARG A 42 -6.87 7.19 8.06
N CYS A 43 -5.91 6.29 8.26
CA CYS A 43 -4.63 6.32 7.53
C CYS A 43 -4.79 6.17 6.02
N ASP A 44 -5.83 5.47 5.58
CA ASP A 44 -6.11 5.26 4.15
C ASP A 44 -7.02 6.36 3.55
N GLY A 45 -7.37 7.39 4.33
CA GLY A 45 -8.25 8.48 3.89
C GLY A 45 -9.73 8.07 3.78
N LEU A 46 -10.14 7.03 4.48
CA LEU A 46 -11.49 6.46 4.47
C LEU A 46 -12.25 6.81 5.76
N ASN A 47 -13.59 6.74 5.69
CA ASN A 47 -14.44 7.06 6.84
C ASN A 47 -14.66 5.80 7.69
N PRO A 48 -14.12 5.70 8.91
CA PRO A 48 -14.21 4.50 9.73
C PRO A 48 -15.65 4.12 10.11
N SER A 49 -16.59 5.07 10.11
CA SER A 49 -18.00 4.78 10.46
C SER A 49 -18.78 4.15 9.31
N GLN A 50 -18.31 4.30 8.07
CA GLN A 50 -18.99 3.79 6.86
C GLN A 50 -18.21 2.67 6.18
N ASP A 51 -16.89 2.72 6.24
CA ASP A 51 -15.97 1.80 5.57
C ASP A 51 -15.50 0.72 6.57
N ARG A 52 -16.20 -0.41 6.60
CA ARG A 52 -15.85 -1.56 7.46
C ARG A 52 -14.66 -2.29 6.87
N LEU A 53 -13.59 -2.49 7.65
CA LEU A 53 -12.46 -3.31 7.23
C LEU A 53 -12.88 -4.78 7.15
N VAL A 54 -12.78 -5.39 5.97
CA VAL A 54 -13.20 -6.80 5.73
C VAL A 54 -12.04 -7.72 5.35
N TYR A 55 -10.89 -7.16 4.96
CA TYR A 55 -9.69 -7.92 4.60
C TYR A 55 -8.43 -7.13 4.90
N SER A 56 -7.39 -7.83 5.36
CA SER A 56 -6.03 -7.31 5.48
C SER A 56 -5.03 -8.36 5.00
N SER A 57 -4.19 -8.01 4.02
CA SER A 57 -3.18 -8.93 3.49
C SER A 57 -2.16 -9.38 4.54
N GLY A 58 -1.92 -8.56 5.58
CA GLY A 58 -0.82 -8.72 6.52
C GLY A 58 0.59 -8.60 5.90
N LEU A 59 0.67 -8.22 4.62
CA LEU A 59 1.92 -8.02 3.88
C LEU A 59 2.28 -6.54 3.71
N HIS A 60 1.59 -5.65 4.43
CA HIS A 60 1.77 -4.20 4.34
C HIS A 60 3.23 -3.76 4.53
N GLY A 61 3.92 -4.35 5.51
CA GLY A 61 5.33 -4.06 5.77
C GLY A 61 6.24 -4.38 4.58
N TYR A 62 6.02 -5.55 3.96
CA TYR A 62 6.77 -5.97 2.77
C TYR A 62 6.48 -5.07 1.57
N MET A 63 5.23 -4.65 1.37
CA MET A 63 4.88 -3.71 0.31
C MET A 63 5.51 -2.33 0.54
N LEU A 64 5.54 -1.85 1.79
CA LEU A 64 6.20 -0.59 2.12
C LEU A 64 7.70 -0.67 1.81
N LEU A 65 8.36 -1.76 2.20
CA LEU A 65 9.76 -2.00 1.84
C LEU A 65 9.98 -2.07 0.33
N ALA A 66 9.09 -2.75 -0.40
CA ALA A 66 9.14 -2.80 -1.86
C ALA A 66 8.99 -1.41 -2.49
N SER A 67 8.09 -0.57 -1.97
CA SER A 67 7.91 0.82 -2.40
C SER A 67 9.15 1.69 -2.11
N ILE A 68 9.72 1.58 -0.91
CA ILE A 68 10.97 2.27 -0.52
C ILE A 68 12.11 1.84 -1.45
N ALA A 69 12.32 0.54 -1.61
CA ALA A 69 13.40 0.01 -2.45
C ALA A 69 13.23 0.42 -3.91
N THR A 70 12.02 0.33 -4.47
CA THR A 70 11.73 0.73 -5.85
C THR A 70 11.99 2.22 -6.06
N THR A 71 11.53 3.07 -5.13
CA THR A 71 11.74 4.52 -5.20
C THR A 71 13.22 4.87 -5.04
N GLY A 72 13.92 4.24 -4.10
CA GLY A 72 15.35 4.44 -3.86
C GLY A 72 16.21 4.04 -5.05
N LEU A 73 15.91 2.88 -5.68
CA LEU A 73 16.59 2.44 -6.90
C LEU A 73 16.34 3.39 -8.06
N ALA A 74 15.10 3.85 -8.26
CA ALA A 74 14.77 4.80 -9.32
C ALA A 74 15.52 6.13 -9.12
N ALA A 75 15.50 6.69 -7.92
CA ALA A 75 16.23 7.92 -7.59
C ALA A 75 17.74 7.74 -7.75
N GLY A 76 18.29 6.61 -7.28
CA GLY A 76 19.71 6.27 -7.45
C GLY A 76 20.14 6.21 -8.91
N CYS A 77 19.34 5.56 -9.77
CA CYS A 77 19.59 5.50 -11.21
C CYS A 77 19.58 6.90 -11.85
N VAL A 78 18.60 7.74 -11.50
CA VAL A 78 18.51 9.12 -12.03
C VAL A 78 19.72 9.95 -11.59
N CYS A 79 20.09 9.89 -10.31
CA CYS A 79 21.27 10.59 -9.78
C CYS A 79 22.56 10.10 -10.43
N TYR A 80 22.72 8.79 -10.64
CA TYR A 80 23.89 8.21 -11.30
C TYR A 80 24.01 8.68 -12.76
N VAL A 81 22.92 8.64 -13.53
CA VAL A 81 22.91 9.14 -14.91
C VAL A 81 23.22 10.63 -14.95
N GLY A 82 22.61 11.42 -14.06
CA GLY A 82 22.88 12.86 -13.95
C GLY A 82 24.34 13.17 -13.62
N TYR A 83 24.90 12.46 -12.64
CA TYR A 83 26.31 12.60 -12.25
C TYR A 83 27.27 12.21 -13.38
N SER A 84 27.02 11.08 -14.05
CA SER A 84 27.84 10.63 -15.18
C SER A 84 27.83 11.63 -16.34
N ARG A 85 26.66 12.22 -16.64
CA ARG A 85 26.52 13.26 -17.67
C ARG A 85 27.23 14.55 -17.27
N TYR A 86 27.09 14.99 -16.01
CA TYR A 86 27.78 16.18 -15.50
C TYR A 86 29.31 16.03 -15.59
N LEU A 87 29.86 14.88 -15.18
CA LEU A 87 31.28 14.57 -15.31
C LEU A 87 31.75 14.57 -16.76
N SER A 88 30.95 14.02 -17.68
CA SER A 88 31.30 13.98 -19.11
C SER A 88 31.35 15.36 -19.78
N TRP A 89 30.63 16.34 -19.22
CA TRP A 89 30.56 17.72 -19.74
C TRP A 89 31.61 18.64 -19.11
N SER A 90 32.19 18.29 -17.96
CA SER A 90 33.21 19.13 -17.31
C SER A 90 34.61 18.93 -17.91
N PRO A 91 35.20 19.94 -18.56
CA PRO A 91 36.54 19.83 -19.16
C PRO A 91 37.66 19.64 -18.12
N ALA A 92 37.41 19.95 -16.85
CA ALA A 92 38.35 19.72 -15.75
C ALA A 92 38.47 18.23 -15.37
N THR A 93 37.44 17.42 -15.63
CA THR A 93 37.38 16.04 -15.18
C THR A 93 37.80 15.03 -16.24
N GLN A 94 37.82 15.42 -17.53
CA GLN A 94 38.41 14.59 -18.60
C GLN A 94 39.94 14.39 -18.47
N ARG A 95 40.66 15.28 -17.78
CA ARG A 95 42.13 15.21 -17.64
C ARG A 95 42.62 14.25 -16.56
N LYS A 96 41.82 13.96 -15.54
CA LYS A 96 42.11 12.87 -14.60
C LYS A 96 41.29 11.68 -15.06
N GLY A 97 41.94 10.69 -15.65
CA GLY A 97 41.38 9.39 -16.03
C GLY A 97 40.88 8.63 -14.81
N THR A 98 39.87 9.19 -14.15
CA THR A 98 39.23 8.66 -12.95
C THR A 98 38.21 7.67 -13.47
N ARG A 99 38.70 6.52 -13.94
CA ARG A 99 37.86 5.34 -14.15
C ARG A 99 37.28 4.97 -12.78
N ASP A 100 35.96 5.07 -12.70
CA ASP A 100 35.07 4.23 -11.89
C ASP A 100 35.62 3.78 -10.52
N VAL A 101 35.60 4.67 -9.51
CA VAL A 101 35.95 4.28 -8.12
C VAL A 101 34.70 3.97 -7.27
N MET A 102 33.49 4.17 -7.79
CA MET A 102 32.29 3.99 -6.95
C MET A 102 31.92 2.53 -6.69
N TRP A 103 32.36 1.64 -7.57
CA TRP A 103 32.25 0.19 -7.48
C TRP A 103 33.57 -0.32 -8.04
N GLY A 104 34.40 -1.02 -7.26
CA GLY A 104 35.69 -1.54 -7.75
C GLY A 104 35.56 -2.27 -9.09
N GLU A 105 36.67 -2.52 -9.80
CA GLU A 105 36.68 -3.05 -11.17
C GLU A 105 35.79 -4.31 -11.36
N MET A 106 34.50 -4.12 -11.60
CA MET A 106 33.56 -5.17 -11.94
C MET A 106 33.66 -5.44 -13.42
N SER A 107 33.78 -6.71 -13.78
CA SER A 107 33.70 -7.16 -15.16
C SER A 107 32.38 -6.75 -15.81
N SER A 108 32.37 -6.63 -17.14
CA SER A 108 31.16 -6.28 -17.88
C SER A 108 30.02 -7.29 -17.63
N THR A 109 30.36 -8.56 -17.45
CA THR A 109 29.40 -9.64 -17.14
C THR A 109 28.77 -9.46 -15.76
N GLU A 110 29.56 -9.13 -14.72
CA GLU A 110 29.03 -8.89 -13.37
C GLU A 110 28.08 -7.68 -13.34
N LYS A 111 28.42 -6.59 -14.05
CA LYS A 111 27.53 -5.43 -14.21
C LYS A 111 26.20 -5.82 -14.84
N GLY A 112 26.24 -6.64 -15.90
CA GLY A 112 25.04 -7.14 -16.59
C GLY A 112 24.15 -8.00 -15.69
N VAL A 113 24.75 -8.92 -14.92
CA VAL A 113 24.01 -9.78 -13.97
C VAL A 113 23.35 -8.94 -12.87
N MET A 114 24.08 -8.01 -12.25
CA MET A 114 23.54 -7.12 -11.22
C MET A 114 22.39 -6.25 -11.73
N GLN A 115 22.51 -5.73 -12.95
CA GLN A 115 21.44 -4.97 -13.60
C GLN A 115 20.20 -5.86 -13.84
N GLY A 116 20.40 -7.09 -14.32
CA GLY A 116 19.30 -8.05 -14.54
C GLY A 116 18.55 -8.40 -13.25
N ILE A 117 19.28 -8.67 -12.16
CA ILE A 117 18.69 -8.94 -10.83
C ILE A 117 17.90 -7.73 -10.34
N THR A 118 18.49 -6.53 -10.43
CA THR A 118 17.86 -5.28 -10.00
C THR A 118 16.58 -4.99 -10.80
N ALA A 119 16.63 -5.12 -12.13
CA ALA A 119 15.47 -4.93 -13.00
C ALA A 119 14.35 -5.94 -12.67
N THR A 120 14.71 -7.21 -12.47
CA THR A 120 13.76 -8.27 -12.11
C THR A 120 13.09 -7.96 -10.78
N TYR A 121 13.87 -7.59 -9.76
CA TYR A 121 13.35 -7.21 -8.44
C TYR A 121 12.39 -6.01 -8.51
N VAL A 122 12.74 -4.98 -9.29
CA VAL A 122 11.89 -3.79 -9.48
C VAL A 122 10.57 -4.17 -10.17
N LEU A 123 10.62 -4.99 -11.22
CA LEU A 123 9.43 -5.44 -11.93
C LEU A 123 8.50 -6.27 -11.03
N PHE A 124 9.05 -7.20 -10.25
CA PHE A 124 8.27 -7.97 -9.27
C PHE A 124 7.68 -7.07 -8.19
N SER A 125 8.46 -6.13 -7.65
CA SER A 125 7.99 -5.17 -6.65
C SER A 125 6.81 -4.35 -7.18
N LEU A 126 6.95 -3.77 -8.37
CA LEU A 126 5.87 -3.01 -9.02
C LEU A 126 4.63 -3.87 -9.29
N TYR A 127 4.83 -5.12 -9.69
CA TYR A 127 3.74 -6.07 -9.91
C TYR A 127 2.94 -6.30 -8.62
N PHE A 128 3.61 -6.61 -7.50
CA PHE A 128 2.94 -6.82 -6.22
C PHE A 128 2.23 -5.55 -5.74
N LEU A 129 2.86 -4.38 -5.83
CA LEU A 129 2.24 -3.10 -5.44
C LEU A 129 0.94 -2.83 -6.21
N ARG A 130 0.86 -3.25 -7.48
CA ARG A 130 -0.30 -3.04 -8.35
C ARG A 130 -1.40 -4.10 -8.20
N CYS A 131 -1.02 -5.33 -7.88
CA CYS A 131 -1.91 -6.50 -7.93
C CYS A 131 -2.36 -6.99 -6.56
N LEU A 132 -1.64 -6.70 -5.48
CA LEU A 132 -1.97 -7.18 -4.15
C LEU A 132 -2.51 -6.02 -3.30
N PRO A 133 -3.82 -5.97 -3.00
CA PRO A 133 -4.36 -4.95 -2.12
C PRO A 133 -3.81 -5.16 -0.71
N VAL A 134 -3.44 -4.06 -0.07
CA VAL A 134 -3.03 -4.03 1.34
C VAL A 134 -4.22 -4.40 2.21
N ARG A 135 -5.37 -3.77 1.94
CA ARG A 135 -6.63 -3.84 2.70
C ARG A 135 -7.82 -3.73 1.76
N ILE A 136 -8.95 -4.29 2.16
CA ILE A 136 -10.24 -4.10 1.48
C ILE A 136 -11.27 -3.70 2.53
N TYR A 137 -12.02 -2.65 2.21
CA TYR A 137 -13.12 -2.16 3.01
C TYR A 137 -14.43 -2.39 2.27
N TYR A 138 -15.50 -2.61 3.02
CA TYR A 138 -16.85 -2.68 2.49
C TYR A 138 -17.65 -1.50 3.03
N ASN A 139 -18.26 -0.74 2.12
CA ASN A 139 -19.15 0.34 2.45
C ASN A 139 -20.59 -0.12 2.27
N LYS A 140 -21.33 -0.24 3.39
CA LYS A 140 -22.70 -0.77 3.39
C LYS A 140 -23.69 0.15 2.69
N SER A 141 -23.60 1.47 2.89
CA SER A 141 -24.56 2.43 2.32
C SER A 141 -24.41 2.57 0.81
N GLN A 142 -23.17 2.46 0.31
CA GLN A 142 -22.88 2.54 -1.12
C GLN A 142 -22.89 1.17 -1.81
N GLN A 143 -22.90 0.08 -1.05
CA GLN A 143 -22.71 -1.30 -1.53
C GLN A 143 -21.47 -1.41 -2.43
N VAL A 144 -20.32 -0.94 -1.95
CA VAL A 144 -19.06 -0.91 -2.72
C VAL A 144 -17.91 -1.44 -1.89
N PHE A 145 -17.05 -2.24 -2.53
CA PHE A 145 -15.76 -2.66 -2.00
C PHE A 145 -14.68 -1.64 -2.38
N ARG A 146 -13.97 -1.10 -1.40
CA ARG A 146 -12.83 -0.21 -1.62
C ARG A 146 -11.54 -0.96 -1.34
N MET A 147 -10.77 -1.22 -2.38
CA MET A 147 -9.47 -1.86 -2.30
C MET A 147 -8.37 -0.83 -2.20
N VAL A 148 -7.54 -0.92 -1.17
CA VAL A 148 -6.42 0.00 -0.93
C VAL A 148 -5.12 -0.70 -1.28
N PHE A 149 -4.32 -0.08 -2.13
CA PHE A 149 -3.02 -0.55 -2.60
C PHE A 149 -1.92 0.37 -2.12
N GLN A 150 -0.75 -0.20 -1.86
CA GLN A 150 0.47 0.57 -1.62
C GLN A 150 0.91 1.22 -2.93
N GLY A 151 1.13 2.53 -2.92
CA GLY A 151 1.67 3.25 -4.05
C GLY A 151 3.15 2.92 -4.29
N ILE A 152 3.66 3.34 -5.46
CA ILE A 152 5.09 3.22 -5.78
C ILE A 152 5.91 4.07 -4.81
N LEU A 153 5.43 5.28 -4.50
CA LEU A 153 6.03 6.17 -3.51
C LEU A 153 5.61 5.75 -2.09
N PRO A 154 6.56 5.70 -1.15
CA PRO A 154 6.26 5.28 0.21
C PRO A 154 5.31 6.27 0.89
N GLY A 155 4.33 5.74 1.62
CA GLY A 155 3.30 6.53 2.29
C GLY A 155 2.13 6.99 1.40
N LEU A 156 2.23 6.87 0.07
CA LEU A 156 1.09 7.07 -0.80
C LEU A 156 0.31 5.77 -0.94
N HIS A 157 -1.01 5.85 -0.80
CA HIS A 157 -1.91 4.75 -1.09
C HIS A 157 -2.80 5.11 -2.27
N THR A 158 -3.21 4.10 -3.04
CA THR A 158 -4.19 4.26 -4.11
C THR A 158 -5.39 3.39 -3.78
N SER A 159 -6.59 3.92 -3.98
CA SER A 159 -7.83 3.18 -3.74
C SER A 159 -8.55 2.91 -5.06
N LYS A 160 -9.19 1.75 -5.15
CA LYS A 160 -10.05 1.35 -6.26
C LYS A 160 -11.37 0.84 -5.74
N ASN A 161 -12.45 1.32 -6.35
CA ASN A 161 -13.81 0.96 -5.96
C ASN A 161 -14.34 -0.12 -6.90
N PHE A 162 -14.91 -1.17 -6.32
CA PHE A 162 -15.51 -2.28 -7.04
C PHE A 162 -16.92 -2.54 -6.53
N LYS A 163 -17.84 -2.76 -7.46
CA LYS A 163 -19.18 -3.24 -7.11
C LYS A 163 -19.11 -4.72 -6.71
N PRO A 164 -20.05 -5.21 -5.89
CA PRO A 164 -20.29 -6.62 -5.66
C PRO A 164 -20.30 -7.41 -6.98
N GLY A 165 -19.61 -8.54 -7.01
CA GLY A 165 -19.49 -9.39 -8.19
C GLY A 165 -18.78 -8.77 -9.39
N ALA A 166 -18.08 -7.64 -9.24
CA ALA A 166 -17.28 -7.04 -10.30
C ALA A 166 -15.97 -7.81 -10.57
N LEU A 167 -15.54 -8.64 -9.62
CA LEU A 167 -14.42 -9.56 -9.80
C LEU A 167 -14.95 -10.96 -10.12
N GLU A 168 -14.18 -11.70 -10.90
CA GLU A 168 -14.41 -13.10 -11.23
C GLU A 168 -13.16 -13.93 -10.89
N PRO A 169 -13.32 -15.18 -10.45
CA PRO A 169 -12.21 -16.11 -10.26
C PRO A 169 -11.53 -16.38 -11.59
N VAL A 170 -10.20 -16.30 -11.62
CA VAL A 170 -9.42 -16.76 -12.76
C VAL A 170 -9.44 -18.29 -12.74
N ARG A 171 -10.17 -18.89 -13.67
CA ARG A 171 -10.12 -20.34 -13.91
C ARG A 171 -8.74 -20.68 -14.48
N GLY A 172 -7.80 -21.05 -13.62
CA GLY A 172 -6.50 -21.59 -14.03
C GLY A 172 -6.62 -23.06 -14.41
N SER A 173 -5.75 -23.55 -15.30
CA SER A 173 -5.48 -24.99 -15.33
C SER A 173 -4.74 -25.34 -14.04
N ALA A 174 -5.07 -26.49 -13.45
CA ALA A 174 -4.59 -26.92 -12.14
C ALA A 174 -3.06 -27.11 -12.05
N ASP A 175 -2.34 -27.00 -13.16
CA ASP A 175 -0.97 -27.53 -13.30
C ASP A 175 0.15 -26.48 -13.23
N SER A 176 -0.12 -25.20 -12.97
CA SER A 176 0.96 -24.21 -12.81
C SER A 176 0.93 -23.50 -11.47
N SER A 177 1.93 -23.80 -10.64
CA SER A 177 2.22 -23.11 -9.36
C SER A 177 2.34 -21.59 -9.53
N ILE A 178 2.77 -21.13 -10.71
CA ILE A 178 2.89 -19.72 -11.08
C ILE A 178 1.52 -19.03 -11.23
N ALA A 179 0.46 -19.76 -11.62
CA ALA A 179 -0.88 -19.17 -11.74
C ALA A 179 -1.43 -18.68 -10.39
N HIS A 180 -1.07 -19.33 -9.28
CA HIS A 180 -1.44 -18.85 -7.94
C HIS A 180 -0.75 -17.53 -7.56
N LEU A 181 0.47 -17.31 -8.06
CA LEU A 181 1.22 -16.06 -7.90
C LEU A 181 0.70 -14.94 -8.82
N LEU A 182 0.08 -15.27 -9.94
CA LEU A 182 -0.37 -14.31 -10.96
C LEU A 182 -1.76 -13.69 -10.71
N GLY A 183 -2.36 -13.94 -9.55
CA GLY A 183 -3.64 -13.39 -9.11
C GLY A 183 -4.82 -14.34 -9.30
N LYS A 184 -5.59 -14.52 -8.22
CA LYS A 184 -6.76 -15.42 -8.16
C LYS A 184 -8.05 -14.78 -8.66
N LEU A 185 -8.16 -13.45 -8.57
CA LEU A 185 -9.34 -12.70 -9.00
C LEU A 185 -9.00 -11.77 -10.18
N ARG A 186 -9.92 -11.59 -11.11
CA ARG A 186 -9.79 -10.71 -12.27
C ARG A 186 -11.02 -9.80 -12.34
N VAL A 187 -10.85 -8.59 -12.86
CA VAL A 187 -12.00 -7.71 -13.14
C VAL A 187 -12.81 -8.28 -14.31
N LYS A 188 -14.12 -8.46 -14.14
CA LYS A 188 -15.01 -8.91 -15.23
C LYS A 188 -14.86 -8.00 -16.45
N GLY A 189 -14.54 -8.59 -17.60
CA GLY A 189 -14.28 -7.85 -18.85
C GLY A 189 -12.96 -7.05 -18.88
N GLY A 190 -12.21 -6.98 -17.79
CA GLY A 190 -10.92 -6.31 -17.70
C GLY A 190 -9.74 -7.28 -17.91
N ARG A 191 -8.51 -6.78 -18.01
CA ARG A 191 -7.28 -7.62 -18.00
C ARG A 191 -6.56 -7.63 -16.66
N GLN A 192 -6.95 -6.75 -15.74
CA GLN A 192 -6.29 -6.62 -14.44
C GLN A 192 -6.62 -7.81 -13.55
N ARG A 193 -5.57 -8.43 -13.00
CA ARG A 193 -5.65 -9.50 -12.00
C ARG A 193 -5.23 -8.98 -10.63
N PHE A 194 -5.80 -9.57 -9.60
CA PHE A 194 -5.53 -9.28 -8.21
C PHE A 194 -5.16 -10.55 -7.46
N ILE A 195 -4.14 -10.44 -6.62
CA ILE A 195 -3.76 -11.48 -5.67
C ILE A 195 -4.56 -11.19 -4.42
N ILE A 196 -5.58 -12.00 -4.15
CA ILE A 196 -6.42 -11.85 -2.96
C ILE A 196 -6.44 -13.21 -2.26
N PHE A 197 -6.21 -13.18 -0.96
CA PHE A 197 -6.12 -14.36 -0.11
C PHE A 197 -7.44 -14.56 0.63
N GLU A 198 -8.14 -15.64 0.34
CA GLU A 198 -9.47 -15.95 0.90
C GLU A 198 -9.44 -16.04 2.43
N ASP A 199 -8.40 -16.66 2.98
CA ASP A 199 -8.13 -16.86 4.41
C ASP A 199 -7.88 -15.55 5.17
N ARG A 200 -7.69 -14.43 4.46
CA ARG A 200 -7.41 -13.11 5.05
C ARG A 200 -8.64 -12.22 5.15
N PHE A 201 -9.80 -12.70 4.71
CA PHE A 201 -11.07 -12.04 5.00
C PHE A 201 -11.50 -12.30 6.44
N ALA A 202 -12.08 -11.28 7.07
CA ALA A 202 -12.67 -11.44 8.39
C ALA A 202 -13.88 -12.40 8.38
N ILE A 203 -14.64 -12.40 7.28
CA ILE A 203 -15.80 -13.27 7.06
C ILE A 203 -15.80 -13.68 5.59
N LEU A 204 -15.94 -14.99 5.33
CA LEU A 204 -15.88 -15.55 3.97
C LEU A 204 -16.97 -15.01 3.04
N ALA A 205 -18.14 -14.64 3.57
CA ALA A 205 -19.23 -14.05 2.79
C ALA A 205 -18.79 -12.79 2.02
N PHE A 206 -17.90 -11.95 2.59
CA PHE A 206 -17.38 -10.79 1.86
C PHE A 206 -16.53 -11.18 0.64
N TYR A 207 -15.77 -12.28 0.73
CA TYR A 207 -15.05 -12.81 -0.41
C TYR A 207 -16.01 -13.31 -1.48
N ASN A 208 -17.02 -14.09 -1.10
CA ASN A 208 -17.99 -14.64 -2.04
C ASN A 208 -18.74 -13.55 -2.79
N VAL A 209 -19.21 -12.52 -2.10
CA VAL A 209 -19.91 -11.38 -2.71
C VAL A 209 -18.96 -10.56 -3.60
N LEU A 210 -17.71 -10.37 -3.19
CA LEU A 210 -16.71 -9.67 -4.01
C LEU A 210 -16.39 -10.44 -5.31
N ALA A 211 -16.23 -11.76 -5.21
CA ALA A 211 -15.95 -12.68 -6.32
C ALA A 211 -17.19 -13.03 -7.16
N GLY A 212 -18.38 -12.59 -6.72
CA GLY A 212 -19.64 -12.77 -7.45
C GLY A 212 -20.25 -14.15 -7.35
N TYR A 213 -19.90 -14.91 -6.31
CA TYR A 213 -20.56 -16.18 -5.97
C TYR A 213 -21.91 -15.95 -5.26
N ASP A 214 -21.98 -14.95 -4.38
CA ASP A 214 -23.18 -14.64 -3.57
C ASP A 214 -23.69 -13.19 -3.80
N SER A 215 -24.96 -12.92 -3.43
CA SER A 215 -25.54 -11.58 -3.44
C SER A 215 -25.19 -10.78 -2.19
N VAL A 216 -25.38 -9.46 -2.23
CA VAL A 216 -25.13 -8.55 -1.10
C VAL A 216 -25.96 -8.90 0.14
N ASP A 217 -27.12 -9.53 -0.05
CA ASP A 217 -28.04 -9.93 1.03
C ASP A 217 -27.45 -11.01 1.94
N ALA A 218 -26.40 -11.71 1.49
CA ALA A 218 -25.67 -12.68 2.29
C ALA A 218 -24.69 -12.03 3.29
N LEU A 219 -24.49 -10.70 3.23
CA LEU A 219 -23.56 -10.02 4.11
C LEU A 219 -24.20 -9.74 5.47
N PRO A 220 -23.46 -9.96 6.58
CA PRO A 220 -23.93 -9.62 7.90
C PRO A 220 -24.08 -8.11 8.05
N ASP A 221 -25.06 -7.70 8.86
CA ASP A 221 -25.35 -6.30 9.10
C ASP A 221 -24.17 -5.49 9.66
#